data_AF-A0A225VG10-F1
#
_entry.id   AF-A0A225VG10-F1
#
_cell.length_a   1.000
_cell.length_b   1.000
_cell.length_c   1.000
_cell.angle_alpha   90.00
_cell.angle_beta   90.00
_cell.angle_gamma   90.00
#
_symmetry.space_group_name_H-M   'P 1'
#
loop_
_entity.id
_entity.type
_entity.pdbx_description
1 polymer ?
#
loop_
_entity_poly.entity_id
_entity_poly.type
_entity_poly.pdbx_seq_one_letter_code
_entity_poly.pdbx_strand_id
1 'polypeptide(L)'
;MYFKAMKRKGWAPEAQQMKTIVAIHNTVNEQSWREVLKWESFHPAKEPVKLKKFMGKPTEYSPKAKIMNTLGWSVLPFDRHDWVVDRDGKEVRYVIDFYAGQPEPNRPLSVYLDVRPALDSVEGVVDRIRWQFQEKVMPFLPFKGAMFGSKPSEDGAKDEGGHSKVTPKTN
;
A
#
# COMPACT_ATOMS: atom_id res chain seq x y z
N MET A 1 -10.51 -10.66 -17.69
CA MET A 1 -9.20 -11.34 -17.61
C MET A 1 -9.12 -12.35 -16.46
N TYR A 2 -9.57 -11.97 -15.25
CA TYR A 2 -9.57 -12.81 -14.04
C TYR A 2 -10.38 -14.13 -14.13
N PHE A 3 -11.59 -14.09 -14.69
CA PHE A 3 -12.44 -15.29 -14.91
C PHE A 3 -11.73 -16.38 -15.73
N LYS A 4 -11.03 -16.00 -16.81
CA LYS A 4 -10.26 -16.93 -17.65
C LYS A 4 -9.06 -17.53 -16.90
N ALA A 5 -8.45 -16.76 -15.98
CA ALA A 5 -7.34 -17.24 -15.16
C ALA A 5 -7.80 -18.25 -14.09
N MET A 6 -8.96 -18.05 -13.47
CA MET A 6 -9.53 -19.00 -12.51
C MET A 6 -10.02 -20.28 -13.17
N LYS A 7 -10.67 -20.17 -14.34
CA LYS A 7 -11.11 -21.34 -15.12
C LYS A 7 -9.93 -22.22 -15.56
N ARG A 8 -8.78 -21.61 -15.89
CA ARG A 8 -7.51 -22.31 -16.20
C ARG A 8 -6.92 -23.06 -14.99
N LYS A 9 -7.22 -22.61 -13.77
CA LYS A 9 -6.83 -23.26 -12.50
C LYS A 9 -7.88 -24.27 -12.00
N GLY A 10 -8.90 -24.60 -12.80
CA GLY A 10 -9.92 -25.59 -12.45
C GLY A 10 -10.97 -25.12 -11.43
N TRP A 11 -10.99 -23.83 -11.08
CA TRP A 11 -11.97 -23.27 -10.16
C TRP A 11 -13.24 -22.85 -10.90
N ALA A 12 -14.39 -23.37 -10.48
CA ALA A 12 -15.72 -23.04 -10.99
C ALA A 12 -16.60 -22.37 -9.90
N PRO A 13 -16.25 -21.15 -9.46
CA PRO A 13 -17.04 -20.44 -8.44
C PRO A 13 -18.40 -20.05 -9.00
N GLU A 14 -19.42 -20.07 -8.14
CA GLU A 14 -20.76 -19.61 -8.49
C GLU A 14 -20.74 -18.13 -8.93
N ALA A 15 -21.65 -17.74 -9.82
CA ALA A 15 -21.69 -16.38 -10.38
C ALA A 15 -21.76 -15.29 -9.30
N GLN A 16 -22.44 -15.58 -8.18
CA GLN A 16 -22.54 -14.66 -7.04
C GLN A 16 -21.21 -14.48 -6.29
N GLN A 17 -20.42 -15.55 -6.14
CA GLN A 17 -19.08 -15.49 -5.54
C GLN A 17 -18.13 -14.70 -6.44
N MET A 18 -18.25 -14.85 -7.76
CA MET A 18 -17.46 -14.08 -8.72
C MET A 18 -17.65 -12.58 -8.57
N LYS A 19 -18.90 -12.11 -8.42
CA LYS A 19 -19.20 -10.68 -8.26
C LYS A 19 -18.50 -10.09 -7.04
N THR A 20 -18.54 -10.81 -5.93
CA THR A 20 -17.88 -10.41 -4.67
C THR A 20 -16.36 -10.37 -4.84
N ILE A 21 -15.78 -11.42 -5.43
CA ILE A 21 -14.33 -11.50 -5.65
C ILE A 21 -13.86 -10.32 -6.51
N VAL A 22 -14.54 -10.03 -7.62
CA VAL A 22 -14.17 -8.91 -8.51
C VAL A 22 -14.29 -7.57 -7.79
N ALA A 23 -15.35 -7.37 -6.99
CA ALA A 23 -15.52 -6.15 -6.20
C ALA A 23 -14.36 -5.95 -5.19
N ILE A 24 -13.93 -7.01 -4.51
CA ILE A 24 -12.78 -6.97 -3.60
C ILE A 24 -11.51 -6.61 -4.37
N HIS A 25 -11.25 -7.25 -5.51
CA HIS A 25 -10.06 -6.96 -6.32
C HIS A 25 -10.03 -5.52 -6.83
N ASN A 26 -11.15 -4.98 -7.31
CA ASN A 26 -11.24 -3.59 -7.74
C ASN A 26 -10.95 -2.65 -6.58
N THR A 27 -11.54 -2.90 -5.42
CA THR A 27 -11.30 -2.12 -4.20
C THR A 27 -9.82 -2.13 -3.81
N VAL A 28 -9.18 -3.31 -3.83
CA VAL A 28 -7.76 -3.48 -3.51
C VAL A 28 -6.87 -2.78 -4.53
N ASN A 29 -7.21 -2.85 -5.83
CA ASN A 29 -6.48 -2.15 -6.89
C ASN A 29 -6.59 -0.63 -6.74
N GLU A 30 -7.78 -0.10 -6.45
CA GLU A 30 -7.99 1.32 -6.19
C GLU A 30 -7.21 1.81 -4.97
N GLN A 31 -7.21 1.03 -3.88
CA GLN A 31 -6.38 1.32 -2.71
C GLN A 31 -4.90 1.31 -3.05
N SER A 32 -4.43 0.30 -3.77
CA SER A 32 -3.03 0.19 -4.21
C SER A 32 -2.62 1.39 -5.05
N TRP A 33 -3.49 1.83 -5.97
CA TRP A 33 -3.25 3.02 -6.79
C TRP A 33 -3.21 4.30 -5.95
N ARG A 34 -4.10 4.46 -4.97
CA ARG A 34 -4.06 5.61 -4.05
C ARG A 34 -2.75 5.67 -3.28
N GLU A 35 -2.24 4.55 -2.77
CA GLU A 35 -0.95 4.53 -2.10
C GLU A 35 0.21 4.90 -3.03
N VAL A 36 0.20 4.40 -4.27
CA VAL A 36 1.18 4.82 -5.30
C VAL A 36 1.12 6.34 -5.51
N LEU A 37 -0.08 6.91 -5.66
CA LEU A 37 -0.23 8.36 -5.82
C LEU A 37 0.25 9.16 -4.60
N LYS A 38 0.17 8.62 -3.39
CA LYS A 38 0.76 9.27 -2.20
C LYS A 38 2.28 9.36 -2.31
N TRP A 39 2.95 8.32 -2.78
CA TRP A 39 4.40 8.37 -3.03
C TRP A 39 4.75 9.35 -4.15
N GLU A 40 3.95 9.38 -5.21
CA GLU A 40 4.11 10.30 -6.33
C GLU A 40 3.86 11.77 -5.92
N SER A 41 3.18 12.03 -4.80
CA SER A 41 2.98 13.41 -4.31
C SER A 41 4.27 14.16 -3.97
N PHE A 42 5.40 13.45 -3.75
CA PHE A 42 6.72 14.09 -3.58
C PHE A 42 7.34 14.58 -4.88
N HIS A 43 6.76 14.21 -6.00
CA HIS A 43 7.30 14.44 -7.32
C HIS A 43 6.25 15.12 -8.19
N PRO A 44 6.17 16.46 -8.15
CA PRO A 44 5.26 17.20 -9.01
C PRO A 44 5.49 16.82 -10.48
N ALA A 45 4.46 16.27 -11.11
CA ALA A 45 4.46 15.86 -12.51
C ALA A 45 3.65 16.87 -13.35
N LYS A 46 4.04 17.05 -14.60
CA LYS A 46 3.32 17.90 -15.56
C LYS A 46 2.05 17.21 -16.04
N GLU A 47 2.15 15.92 -16.30
CA GLU A 47 1.03 15.08 -16.75
C GLU A 47 0.54 14.17 -15.62
N PRO A 48 -0.73 13.72 -15.67
CA PRO A 48 -1.22 12.70 -14.76
C PRO A 48 -0.37 11.42 -14.86
N VAL A 49 0.02 10.92 -13.70
CA VAL A 49 0.79 9.69 -13.55
C VAL A 49 0.01 8.50 -14.10
N LYS A 50 0.64 7.65 -14.91
CA LYS A 50 -0.01 6.53 -15.62
C LYS A 50 0.57 5.19 -15.22
N LEU A 51 -0.28 4.18 -15.07
CA LEU A 51 0.18 2.80 -14.91
C LEU A 51 0.67 2.26 -16.26
N LYS A 52 1.96 1.90 -16.35
CA LYS A 52 2.58 1.38 -17.58
C LYS A 52 2.59 -0.14 -17.62
N LYS A 53 2.91 -0.79 -16.51
CA LYS A 53 3.02 -2.26 -16.45
C LYS A 53 2.55 -2.81 -15.12
N PHE A 54 1.81 -3.92 -15.19
CA PHE A 54 1.41 -4.73 -14.05
C PHE A 54 2.14 -6.07 -14.09
N MET A 55 2.84 -6.45 -13.02
CA MET A 55 3.57 -7.71 -12.94
C MET A 55 3.30 -8.40 -11.60
N GLY A 56 2.57 -9.51 -11.64
CA GLY A 56 2.37 -10.38 -10.47
C GLY A 56 3.60 -11.26 -10.22
N LYS A 57 4.02 -11.33 -8.96
CA LYS A 57 5.18 -12.11 -8.47
C LYS A 57 4.81 -12.96 -7.25
N PRO A 58 3.83 -13.88 -7.39
CA PRO A 58 3.26 -14.61 -6.25
C PRO A 58 4.24 -15.52 -5.52
N THR A 59 5.34 -15.92 -6.16
CA THR A 59 6.38 -16.81 -5.58
C THR A 59 7.61 -16.05 -5.07
N GLU A 60 7.71 -14.74 -5.28
CA GLU A 60 8.90 -13.96 -4.92
C GLU A 60 8.63 -13.00 -3.77
N TYR A 61 9.12 -13.31 -2.57
CA TYR A 61 9.05 -12.35 -1.47
C TYR A 61 10.05 -11.21 -1.64
N SER A 62 9.63 -10.01 -1.23
CA SER A 62 10.52 -8.85 -1.18
C SER A 62 11.63 -9.05 -0.13
N PRO A 63 12.83 -8.47 -0.31
CA PRO A 63 13.90 -8.58 0.69
C PRO A 63 13.47 -8.09 2.08
N LYS A 64 12.68 -7.01 2.13
CA LYS A 64 12.10 -6.49 3.39
C LYS A 64 11.21 -7.54 4.05
N ALA A 65 10.27 -8.15 3.32
CA ALA A 65 9.39 -9.17 3.88
C ALA A 65 10.18 -10.38 4.42
N LYS A 66 11.21 -10.83 3.70
CA LYS A 66 12.08 -11.93 4.15
C LYS A 66 12.78 -11.61 5.46
N ILE A 67 13.40 -10.43 5.56
CA ILE A 67 14.11 -10.00 6.78
C ILE A 67 13.13 -9.86 7.94
N MET A 68 12.02 -9.16 7.75
CA MET A 68 11.02 -8.95 8.80
C MET A 68 10.42 -10.26 9.31
N ASN A 69 10.19 -11.23 8.42
CA ASN A 69 9.74 -12.56 8.81
C ASN A 69 10.80 -13.36 9.55
N THR A 70 12.06 -13.29 9.10
CA THR A 70 13.18 -13.96 9.76
C THR A 70 13.41 -13.44 11.19
N LEU A 71 13.17 -12.15 11.41
CA LEU A 71 13.26 -11.51 12.74
C LEU A 71 11.99 -11.69 13.58
N GLY A 72 10.95 -12.36 13.06
CA GLY A 72 9.69 -12.61 13.77
C GLY A 72 8.78 -11.38 13.91
N TRP A 73 9.07 -10.28 13.21
CA TRP A 73 8.33 -9.01 13.32
C TRP A 73 7.14 -8.91 12.36
N SER A 74 7.10 -9.71 11.30
CA SER A 74 5.99 -9.73 10.34
C SER A 74 5.80 -11.12 9.76
N VAL A 75 4.57 -11.47 9.34
CA VAL A 75 4.33 -12.62 8.47
C VAL A 75 4.76 -12.31 7.04
N LEU A 76 4.95 -13.34 6.20
CA LEU A 76 5.18 -13.16 4.76
C LEU A 76 3.88 -12.72 4.05
N PRO A 77 3.99 -11.89 2.99
CA PRO A 77 2.83 -11.54 2.19
C PRO A 77 2.32 -12.76 1.43
N PHE A 78 1.00 -12.86 1.27
CA PHE A 78 0.39 -13.96 0.51
C PHE A 78 0.46 -13.72 -1.01
N ASP A 79 0.66 -12.46 -1.42
CA ASP A 79 0.84 -12.08 -2.81
C ASP A 79 1.74 -10.84 -2.91
N ARG A 80 2.43 -10.70 -4.05
CA ARG A 80 3.27 -9.55 -4.34
C ARG A 80 3.10 -9.13 -5.78
N HIS A 81 3.03 -7.81 -5.99
CA HIS A 81 3.01 -7.22 -7.30
C HIS A 81 4.09 -6.16 -7.45
N ASP A 82 4.68 -6.09 -8.64
CA ASP A 82 5.53 -4.98 -9.06
C ASP A 82 4.73 -4.16 -10.10
N TRP A 83 4.48 -2.88 -9.80
CA TRP A 83 3.81 -1.95 -10.72
C TRP A 83 4.85 -1.00 -11.29
N VAL A 84 4.83 -0.77 -12.60
CA VAL A 84 5.67 0.26 -13.24
C VAL A 84 4.77 1.40 -13.65
N VAL A 85 5.14 2.57 -13.20
CA VAL A 85 4.42 3.83 -13.37
C VAL A 85 5.23 4.72 -14.30
N ASP A 86 4.54 5.44 -15.18
CA ASP A 86 5.11 6.47 -16.02
C ASP A 86 4.78 7.84 -15.44
N ARG A 87 5.83 8.57 -15.05
CA ARG A 87 5.79 9.96 -14.60
C ARG A 87 6.61 10.81 -15.58
N ASP A 88 5.93 11.56 -16.44
CA ASP A 88 6.56 12.45 -17.43
C ASP A 88 7.65 11.76 -18.30
N GLY A 89 7.44 10.49 -18.67
CA GLY A 89 8.38 9.69 -19.45
C GLY A 89 9.40 8.91 -18.61
N LYS A 90 9.40 9.08 -17.28
CA LYS A 90 10.22 8.32 -16.35
C LYS A 90 9.46 7.10 -15.83
N GLU A 91 10.07 5.92 -15.99
CA GLU A 91 9.56 4.69 -15.40
C GLU A 91 9.99 4.56 -13.94
N VAL A 92 9.01 4.53 -13.04
CA VAL A 92 9.22 4.31 -11.61
C VAL A 92 8.55 3.01 -11.22
N ARG A 93 9.32 2.09 -10.63
CA ARG A 93 8.81 0.79 -10.20
C ARG A 93 8.41 0.82 -8.72
N TYR A 94 7.23 0.32 -8.43
CA TYR A 94 6.67 0.13 -7.09
C TYR A 94 6.58 -1.35 -6.75
N VAL A 95 6.88 -1.69 -5.50
CA VAL A 95 6.66 -3.02 -4.92
C VAL A 95 5.45 -2.93 -4.00
N ILE A 96 4.51 -3.84 -4.18
CA ILE A 96 3.26 -3.92 -3.43
C ILE A 96 3.17 -5.32 -2.82
N ASP A 97 3.36 -5.40 -1.50
CA ASP A 97 3.19 -6.64 -0.74
C ASP A 97 1.78 -6.66 -0.13
N PHE A 98 1.03 -7.76 -0.32
CA PHE A 98 -0.32 -7.95 0.21
C PHE A 98 -0.29 -8.89 1.41
N TYR A 99 -0.84 -8.44 2.54
CA TYR A 99 -0.92 -9.20 3.78
C TYR A 99 -2.37 -9.46 4.17
N ALA A 100 -2.64 -10.68 4.63
CA ALA A 100 -3.95 -11.03 5.15
C ALA A 100 -4.10 -10.39 6.54
N GLY A 101 -5.21 -9.71 6.75
CA GLY A 101 -5.52 -9.18 8.06
C GLY A 101 -6.01 -10.25 9.03
N GLN A 102 -6.01 -9.91 10.31
CA GLN A 102 -6.53 -10.81 11.33
C GLN A 102 -8.04 -10.98 11.14
N PRO A 103 -8.56 -12.21 11.17
CA PRO A 103 -9.99 -12.44 11.09
C PRO A 103 -10.64 -11.92 12.38
N GLU A 104 -11.48 -10.90 12.24
CA GLU A 104 -12.30 -10.38 13.34
C GLU A 104 -13.73 -10.91 13.21
N PRO A 105 -14.35 -11.41 14.30
CA PRO A 105 -15.75 -11.81 14.29
C PRO A 105 -16.64 -10.66 13.79
N ASN A 106 -17.55 -10.96 12.86
CA ASN A 106 -18.48 -10.00 12.24
C ASN A 106 -17.86 -8.86 11.42
N ARG A 107 -16.56 -8.91 11.07
CA ARG A 107 -15.98 -7.97 10.10
C ARG A 107 -15.57 -8.68 8.80
N PRO A 108 -15.71 -8.00 7.65
CA PRO A 108 -15.21 -8.54 6.39
C PRO A 108 -13.69 -8.70 6.45
N LEU A 109 -13.16 -9.65 5.68
CA LEU A 109 -11.73 -9.91 5.55
C LEU A 109 -10.98 -8.60 5.22
N SER A 110 -10.04 -8.22 6.07
CA SER A 110 -9.16 -7.07 5.84
C SER A 110 -7.90 -7.49 5.08
N VAL A 111 -7.46 -6.66 4.14
CA VAL A 111 -6.19 -6.82 3.41
C VAL A 111 -5.34 -5.59 3.73
N TYR A 112 -4.12 -5.82 4.18
CA TYR A 112 -3.15 -4.76 4.42
C TYR A 112 -2.17 -4.66 3.24
N LEU A 113 -1.86 -3.43 2.83
CA LEU A 113 -1.00 -3.12 1.71
C LEU A 113 0.29 -2.46 2.21
N ASP A 114 1.44 -3.00 1.80
CA ASP A 114 2.73 -2.31 1.95
C ASP A 114 3.22 -1.93 0.56
N VAL A 115 2.93 -0.68 0.19
CA VAL A 115 3.28 -0.09 -1.11
C VAL A 115 4.49 0.82 -0.93
N ARG A 116 5.52 0.64 -1.77
CA ARG A 116 6.76 1.41 -1.69
C ARG A 116 7.52 1.44 -3.01
N PRO A 117 8.28 2.51 -3.31
CA PRO A 117 9.19 2.56 -4.44
C PRO A 117 10.19 1.41 -4.39
N ALA A 118 10.56 0.82 -5.52
CA ALA A 118 11.61 -0.19 -5.57
C ALA A 118 12.98 0.41 -5.22
N LEU A 119 13.90 -0.41 -4.72
CA LEU A 119 15.27 0.01 -4.36
C LEU A 119 16.24 -0.13 -5.55
N ASP A 120 15.73 -0.07 -6.79
CA ASP A 120 16.53 -0.14 -8.01
C ASP A 120 17.06 1.24 -8.44
N SER A 121 16.63 2.31 -7.79
CA SER A 121 17.07 3.68 -8.06
C SER A 121 17.39 4.44 -6.77
N VAL A 122 18.29 5.42 -6.87
CA VAL A 122 18.64 6.32 -5.75
C VAL A 122 17.42 7.11 -5.29
N GLU A 123 16.59 7.57 -6.23
CA GLU A 123 15.33 8.26 -5.92
C GLU A 123 14.41 7.40 -5.06
N GLY A 124 14.23 6.11 -5.41
CA GLY A 124 13.41 5.20 -4.61
C GLY A 124 13.94 4.97 -3.19
N VAL A 125 15.27 5.03 -3.00
CA VAL A 125 15.89 4.99 -1.66
C VAL A 125 15.57 6.26 -0.88
N VAL A 126 15.80 7.43 -1.50
CA VAL A 126 15.56 8.75 -0.90
C VAL A 126 14.09 8.92 -0.53
N ASP A 127 13.18 8.51 -1.41
CA ASP A 127 11.73 8.59 -1.17
C ASP A 127 11.36 7.80 0.07
N ARG A 128 11.83 6.55 0.22
CA ARG A 128 11.55 5.74 1.41
C ARG A 128 12.05 6.39 2.69
N ILE A 129 13.23 6.99 2.67
CA ILE A 129 13.79 7.72 3.82
C ILE A 129 12.93 8.95 4.14
N ARG A 130 12.57 9.73 3.11
CA ARG A 130 11.72 10.92 3.23
C ARG A 130 10.35 10.58 3.82
N TRP A 131 9.70 9.52 3.34
CA TRP A 131 8.42 9.05 3.90
C TRP A 131 8.55 8.65 5.35
N GLN A 132 9.57 7.85 5.68
CA GLN A 132 9.81 7.40 7.04
C GLN A 132 10.05 8.58 8.01
N PHE A 133 10.66 9.66 7.53
CA PHE A 133 10.82 10.91 8.27
C PHE A 133 9.49 11.68 8.39
N GLN A 134 8.76 11.87 7.31
CA GLN A 134 7.49 12.61 7.33
C GLN A 134 6.38 11.90 8.11
N GLU A 135 6.30 10.58 8.05
CA GLU A 135 5.25 9.83 8.72
C GLU A 135 5.56 9.63 10.21
N LYS A 136 6.84 9.37 10.56
CA LYS A 136 7.21 8.97 11.93
C LYS A 136 7.99 10.01 12.73
N VAL A 137 8.50 11.07 12.10
CA VAL A 137 9.29 12.10 12.81
C VAL A 137 8.56 13.45 12.81
N MET A 138 8.01 13.89 11.67
CA MET A 138 7.30 15.18 11.58
C MET A 138 6.13 15.36 12.57
N PRO A 139 5.30 14.35 12.89
CA PRO A 139 4.23 14.51 13.87
C PRO A 139 4.72 14.75 15.30
N PHE A 140 5.97 14.43 15.60
CA PHE A 140 6.58 14.59 16.92
C PHE A 140 7.46 15.84 17.04
N LEU A 141 7.63 16.61 15.97
CA LEU A 141 8.37 17.87 16.00
C LEU A 141 7.49 19.01 16.53
N PRO A 142 7.98 19.83 17.48
CA PRO A 142 7.20 20.89 18.13
C PRO A 142 6.84 22.09 17.24
N PHE A 143 7.17 22.06 15.94
CA PHE A 143 7.12 23.22 15.03
C PHE A 143 6.00 23.20 13.98
N LYS A 144 4.96 22.36 14.15
CA LYS A 144 3.88 22.19 13.17
C LYS A 144 3.17 23.51 12.77
N GLY A 145 3.22 24.55 13.61
CA GLY A 145 2.58 25.84 13.36
C GLY A 145 3.37 26.85 12.49
N ALA A 146 4.66 26.63 12.20
CA ALA A 146 5.49 27.67 11.54
C ALA A 146 5.70 27.46 10.03
N MET A 147 5.45 26.26 9.49
CA MET A 147 5.74 25.90 8.09
C MET A 147 4.51 25.89 7.16
N PHE A 148 3.30 25.89 7.72
CA PHE A 148 2.06 26.01 6.94
C PHE A 148 1.36 27.29 7.37
N GLY A 149 1.49 28.33 6.53
CA GLY A 149 0.84 29.62 6.73
C GLY A 149 -0.63 29.43 7.05
N SER A 150 -1.02 29.95 8.20
CA SER A 150 -2.38 29.97 8.71
C SER A 150 -3.34 30.64 7.71
N LYS A 151 -4.29 29.88 7.18
CA LYS A 151 -5.63 30.41 6.90
C LYS A 151 -6.56 29.87 7.99
N PRO A 152 -7.32 30.73 8.69
CA PRO A 152 -8.25 30.25 9.70
C PRO A 152 -9.44 29.58 9.00
N SER A 153 -9.76 28.36 9.43
CA SER A 153 -11.02 27.69 9.14
C SER A 153 -11.87 27.71 10.41
N GLU A 154 -13.04 28.35 10.33
CA GLU A 154 -14.11 28.23 11.32
C GLU A 154 -14.65 26.80 11.37
N ASP A 155 -14.74 26.31 12.60
CA ASP A 155 -15.77 25.45 13.18
C ASP A 155 -15.99 24.01 12.66
N GLY A 156 -15.54 23.07 13.49
CA GLY A 156 -16.49 22.38 14.37
C GLY A 156 -16.77 20.89 14.12
N ALA A 157 -16.25 20.06 15.05
CA ALA A 157 -16.75 18.74 15.48
C ALA A 157 -16.68 17.58 14.45
N LYS A 158 -16.23 16.36 14.77
CA LYS A 158 -16.06 15.65 16.04
C LYS A 158 -15.07 14.49 15.86
N ASP A 159 -14.42 14.21 16.98
CA ASP A 159 -13.40 13.21 17.29
C ASP A 159 -13.89 11.76 17.15
N GLU A 160 -13.00 10.85 16.75
CA GLU A 160 -12.69 9.61 17.49
C GLU A 160 -11.63 8.79 16.71
N GLY A 161 -10.35 9.05 17.05
CA GLY A 161 -9.19 8.31 16.59
C GLY A 161 -8.95 7.04 17.40
N GLY A 162 -8.96 5.88 16.73
CA GLY A 162 -8.46 4.61 17.28
C GLY A 162 -6.94 4.49 17.13
N HIS A 163 -6.20 4.91 18.14
CA HIS A 163 -4.75 4.66 18.24
C HIS A 163 -4.44 3.17 18.35
N SER A 164 -3.71 2.63 17.37
CA SER A 164 -3.24 1.24 17.36
C SER A 164 -2.08 1.05 18.34
N LYS A 165 -2.31 0.30 19.43
CA LYS A 165 -1.25 -0.29 20.25
C LYS A 165 -0.79 -1.59 19.62
N VAL A 166 0.45 -1.63 19.17
CA VAL A 166 1.15 -2.87 18.81
C VAL A 166 1.64 -3.52 20.10
N THR A 167 1.11 -4.69 20.46
CA THR A 167 1.63 -5.50 21.57
C THR A 167 2.52 -6.63 21.02
N PRO A 168 3.65 -6.95 21.69
CA PRO A 168 4.50 -8.07 21.30
C PRO A 168 3.82 -9.40 21.70
N LYS A 169 4.05 -10.44 20.90
CA LYS A 169 3.53 -11.79 21.14
C LYS A 169 4.21 -12.44 22.35
N THR A 170 3.43 -13.07 23.21
CA THR A 170 3.88 -14.08 24.17
C THR A 170 3.72 -15.48 23.58
N ASN A 171 4.71 -16.34 23.86
CA ASN A 171 4.80 -17.74 23.43
C ASN A 171 3.61 -18.60 23.84
#